data_AF-A0A2D7TA88-F1
#
_entry.id   AF-A0A2D7TA88-F1
#
_cell.length_a   1.000
_cell.length_b   1.000
_cell.length_c   1.000
_cell.angle_alpha   90.00
_cell.angle_beta   90.00
_cell.angle_gamma   90.00
#
_symmetry.space_group_name_H-M   'P 1'
#
loop_
_entity.id
_entity.type
_entity.pdbx_description
1 polymer ?
#
loop_
_entity_poly.entity_id
_entity_poly.type
_entity_poly.pdbx_seq_one_letter_code
_entity_poly.pdbx_strand_id
1 'polypeptide(L)'
;MPRWRVAYCVIFMLLILPIFNVNSTIASTENSDSIQYLEVVIEDNLTHNISSWTQGLLIHEGYLYESTGKKGYSTLQRINMSTGVVEEIYNHNDSIFAEGLTIYDGKLIQLTYVSNVAFVFDLESFDLIETYNYSGEGWGLCVMPEFFVMSNGSSQLSLRDLETFELINVINVTKNGAPLIYLNELECVENFVYSNVWLTDEIVVIDLDSGNVTSSINASGLLTFSEEENADVLNGIAFDANSSEFWVTGKYWPYFFQVTFEEKDELINENNNDKNLSNSENDEIIDENLVESDKFVNSLIFLLMACLIIWVFDLKLRGKSEKTQVQEHSGE
;
A
#
# COMPACT_ATOMS: atom_id res chain seq x y z
N MET A 1 15.97 15.12 -61.45
CA MET A 1 14.77 14.53 -60.79
C MET A 1 14.27 15.50 -59.73
N PRO A 2 12.96 15.63 -59.51
CA PRO A 2 12.38 16.87 -58.99
C PRO A 2 12.60 17.06 -57.48
N ARG A 3 12.87 18.33 -57.13
CA ARG A 3 13.05 18.91 -55.80
C ARG A 3 11.74 18.92 -55.03
N TRP A 4 11.50 17.94 -54.16
CA TRP A 4 10.40 17.95 -53.18
C TRP A 4 10.96 17.54 -51.82
N ARG A 5 10.40 18.11 -50.74
CA ARG A 5 10.82 18.04 -49.30
C ARG A 5 11.83 19.16 -49.02
N VAL A 6 11.45 20.29 -48.41
CA VAL A 6 11.31 20.47 -46.94
C VAL A 6 10.22 21.50 -46.56
N ALA A 7 9.39 21.97 -47.50
CA ALA A 7 8.45 23.08 -47.23
C ALA A 7 7.16 22.76 -46.44
N TYR A 8 7.03 21.59 -45.78
CA TYR A 8 5.79 21.21 -45.08
C TYR A 8 5.85 21.17 -43.55
N CYS A 9 7.01 21.35 -42.91
CA CYS A 9 7.08 21.30 -41.44
C CYS A 9 6.85 22.64 -40.73
N VAL A 10 6.88 23.78 -41.43
CA VAL A 10 6.69 25.11 -40.82
C VAL A 10 5.26 25.63 -40.99
N ILE A 11 4.51 25.13 -41.98
CA ILE A 11 3.10 25.52 -42.20
C ILE A 11 2.14 24.67 -41.35
N PHE A 12 2.56 23.50 -40.87
CA PHE A 12 1.76 22.68 -39.94
C PHE A 12 1.86 23.11 -38.48
N MET A 13 2.84 23.96 -38.12
CA MET A 13 3.04 24.48 -36.75
C MET A 13 2.29 25.79 -36.44
N LEU A 14 1.55 26.36 -37.41
CA LEU A 14 0.84 27.65 -37.24
C LEU A 14 -0.67 27.55 -37.50
N LEU A 15 -1.25 26.34 -37.49
CA LEU A 15 -2.69 26.12 -37.65
C LEU A 15 -3.35 25.29 -36.54
N ILE A 16 -2.66 25.06 -35.42
CA ILE A 16 -3.28 24.56 -34.18
C ILE A 16 -2.89 25.51 -33.04
N LEU A 17 -3.62 26.61 -32.97
CA LEU A 17 -3.95 27.43 -31.79
C LEU A 17 -4.60 28.71 -32.38
N PRO A 18 -5.94 28.78 -32.45
CA PRO A 18 -6.77 28.73 -31.25
C PRO A 18 -8.03 27.88 -31.43
N ILE A 19 -8.00 26.65 -30.91
CA ILE A 19 -9.20 25.96 -30.42
C ILE A 19 -8.88 25.49 -29.00
N PHE A 20 -8.64 26.45 -28.13
CA PHE A 20 -8.83 26.29 -26.69
C PHE A 20 -9.74 27.43 -26.26
N ASN A 21 -10.98 27.37 -26.74
CA ASN A 21 -12.08 28.04 -26.09
C ASN A 21 -13.16 26.99 -25.88
N VAL A 22 -13.38 26.70 -24.60
CA VAL A 22 -14.64 26.26 -24.01
C VAL A 22 -15.20 24.98 -24.65
N ASN A 23 -14.63 23.86 -24.24
CA ASN A 23 -15.46 22.86 -23.60
C ASN A 23 -14.83 22.57 -22.25
N SER A 24 -15.16 23.43 -21.29
CA SER A 24 -15.30 22.99 -19.91
C SER A 24 -16.43 21.96 -19.93
N THR A 25 -16.14 20.74 -20.38
CA THR A 25 -16.85 19.60 -19.83
C THR A 25 -16.66 19.76 -18.34
N ILE A 26 -17.74 20.13 -17.68
CA ILE A 26 -17.98 19.79 -16.28
C ILE A 26 -17.84 18.27 -16.27
N ALA A 27 -16.60 17.78 -16.24
CA ALA A 27 -16.28 16.60 -15.51
C ALA A 27 -16.76 16.97 -14.13
N SER A 28 -17.86 16.35 -13.72
CA SER A 28 -18.18 16.21 -12.33
C SER A 28 -16.86 15.94 -11.63
N THR A 29 -16.37 16.93 -10.88
CA THR A 29 -15.70 16.67 -9.62
C THR A 29 -16.68 15.79 -8.85
N GLU A 30 -16.67 14.49 -9.17
CA GLU A 30 -16.97 13.50 -8.18
C GLU A 30 -16.02 13.83 -7.04
N ASN A 31 -16.63 13.96 -5.87
CA ASN A 31 -15.95 14.22 -4.62
C ASN A 31 -14.71 13.32 -4.61
N SER A 32 -13.53 13.90 -4.77
CA SER A 32 -12.33 13.23 -4.31
C SER A 32 -12.50 13.24 -2.80
N ASP A 33 -13.20 12.25 -2.26
CA ASP A 33 -13.27 12.04 -0.82
C ASP A 33 -11.82 11.97 -0.38
N SER A 34 -11.39 13.03 0.29
CA SER A 34 -10.02 13.20 0.72
C SER A 34 -9.72 12.09 1.71
N ILE A 35 -8.59 11.40 1.52
CA ILE A 35 -8.13 10.38 2.45
C ILE A 35 -8.05 10.99 3.86
N GLN A 36 -8.69 10.34 4.82
CA GLN A 36 -8.56 10.69 6.23
C GLN A 36 -7.22 10.16 6.75
N TYR A 37 -6.45 11.01 7.43
CA TYR A 37 -5.21 10.59 8.06
C TYR A 37 -5.44 10.43 9.56
N LEU A 38 -5.12 9.24 10.06
CA LEU A 38 -5.37 8.82 11.43
C LEU A 38 -4.06 8.42 12.11
N GLU A 39 -4.04 8.42 13.43
CA GLU A 39 -2.96 7.89 14.24
C GLU A 39 -3.48 6.75 15.12
N VAL A 40 -2.61 5.80 15.42
CA VAL A 40 -2.90 4.73 16.39
C VAL A 40 -2.75 5.26 17.81
N VAL A 41 -3.77 5.07 18.63
CA VAL A 41 -3.73 5.31 20.08
C VAL A 41 -3.82 3.97 20.80
N ILE A 42 -2.85 3.69 21.66
CA ILE A 42 -2.80 2.43 22.44
C ILE A 42 -3.68 2.58 23.67
N GLU A 43 -4.65 1.67 23.82
CA GLU A 43 -5.53 1.58 24.99
C GLU A 43 -5.02 0.56 26.01
N ASP A 44 -4.54 -0.60 25.52
CA ASP A 44 -3.98 -1.68 26.34
C ASP A 44 -3.00 -2.52 25.51
N ASN A 45 -2.34 -3.47 26.17
CA ASN A 45 -1.49 -4.45 25.51
C ASN A 45 -1.60 -5.84 26.12
N LEU A 46 -1.35 -6.84 25.28
CA LEU A 46 -1.23 -8.24 25.65
C LEU A 46 0.14 -8.74 25.23
N THR A 47 0.82 -9.51 26.09
CA THR A 47 2.12 -10.10 25.73
C THR A 47 1.99 -11.00 24.52
N HIS A 48 2.89 -10.81 23.55
CA HIS A 48 3.01 -11.60 22.34
C HIS A 48 4.30 -12.42 22.37
N ASN A 49 4.26 -13.60 21.74
CA ASN A 49 5.43 -14.45 21.61
C ASN A 49 6.42 -13.83 20.62
N ILE A 50 7.55 -13.32 21.11
CA ILE A 50 8.62 -12.72 20.29
C ILE A 50 9.27 -13.68 19.28
N SER A 51 8.91 -14.97 19.27
CA SER A 51 9.31 -15.93 18.24
C SER A 51 8.28 -16.09 17.11
N SER A 52 7.09 -15.49 17.23
CA SER A 52 6.04 -15.50 16.21
C SER A 52 6.38 -14.51 15.11
N TRP A 53 6.47 -15.01 13.87
CA TRP A 53 6.53 -14.18 12.67
C TRP A 53 5.10 -14.04 12.13
N THR A 54 4.30 -13.16 12.72
CA THR A 54 2.86 -12.98 12.41
C THR A 54 2.61 -12.73 10.93
N GLN A 55 1.67 -13.47 10.34
CA GLN A 55 1.25 -13.33 8.94
C GLN A 55 -0.27 -13.25 8.76
N GLY A 56 -1.04 -13.65 9.75
CA GLY A 56 -2.50 -13.49 9.79
C GLY A 56 -2.97 -13.44 11.24
N LEU A 57 -3.93 -12.57 11.53
CA LEU A 57 -4.47 -12.38 12.87
C LEU A 57 -5.98 -12.21 12.81
N LEU A 58 -6.72 -12.80 13.73
CA LEU A 58 -8.15 -12.56 13.89
C LEU A 58 -8.59 -12.76 15.34
N ILE A 59 -9.74 -12.21 15.69
CA ILE A 59 -10.38 -12.43 17.00
C ILE A 59 -11.67 -13.22 16.81
N HIS A 60 -11.86 -14.23 17.66
CA HIS A 60 -13.13 -14.96 17.73
C HIS A 60 -13.37 -15.46 19.16
N GLU A 61 -14.53 -15.12 19.72
CA GLU A 61 -15.01 -15.59 21.03
C GLU A 61 -14.00 -15.46 22.19
N GLY A 62 -13.32 -14.31 22.29
CA GLY A 62 -12.36 -14.03 23.37
C GLY A 62 -10.97 -14.64 23.18
N TYR A 63 -10.71 -15.18 21.99
CA TYR A 63 -9.42 -15.71 21.56
C TYR A 63 -8.87 -14.93 20.37
N LEU A 64 -7.56 -14.72 20.39
CA LEU A 64 -6.78 -14.37 19.21
C LEU A 64 -6.39 -15.67 18.49
N TYR A 65 -6.54 -15.69 17.17
CA TYR A 65 -6.00 -16.75 16.34
C TYR A 65 -4.89 -16.16 15.47
N GLU A 66 -3.73 -16.78 15.52
CA GLU A 66 -2.53 -16.28 14.85
C GLU A 66 -2.00 -17.32 13.86
N SER A 67 -1.75 -16.88 12.64
CA SER A 67 -0.91 -17.59 11.69
C SER A 67 0.50 -17.03 11.72
N THR A 68 1.49 -17.91 11.89
CA THR A 68 2.90 -17.53 11.80
C THR A 68 3.55 -18.08 10.55
N GLY A 69 4.40 -17.28 9.93
CA GLY A 69 5.24 -17.66 8.80
C GLY A 69 6.61 -18.20 9.22
N LYS A 70 7.51 -18.23 8.24
CA LYS A 70 8.85 -18.85 8.22
C LYS A 70 8.87 -20.36 8.03
N LYS A 71 9.71 -20.76 7.06
CA LYS A 71 10.00 -22.14 6.73
C LYS A 71 10.57 -22.88 7.96
N GLY A 72 9.89 -23.95 8.40
CA GLY A 72 10.27 -24.71 9.61
C GLY A 72 9.66 -24.19 10.92
N TYR A 73 8.94 -23.07 10.90
CA TYR A 73 8.38 -22.42 12.08
C TYR A 73 6.95 -21.92 11.88
N SER A 74 6.30 -22.32 10.77
CA SER A 74 4.95 -21.90 10.48
C SER A 74 3.94 -22.62 11.36
N THR A 75 3.02 -21.88 11.96
CA THR A 75 2.06 -22.41 12.93
C THR A 75 0.69 -21.78 12.74
N LEU A 76 -0.32 -22.44 13.29
CA LEU A 76 -1.63 -21.86 13.59
C LEU A 76 -1.81 -21.95 15.11
N GLN A 77 -2.13 -20.84 15.76
CA GLN A 77 -2.20 -20.73 17.21
C GLN A 77 -3.56 -20.19 17.65
N ARG A 78 -4.06 -20.67 18.81
CA ARG A 78 -5.16 -20.06 19.57
C ARG A 78 -4.61 -19.49 20.87
N ILE A 79 -4.85 -18.20 21.12
CA ILE A 79 -4.29 -17.45 22.24
C ILE A 79 -5.43 -16.86 23.06
N ASN A 80 -5.43 -17.15 24.36
CA ASN A 80 -6.43 -16.61 25.28
C ASN A 80 -6.17 -15.11 25.51
N MET A 81 -7.10 -14.23 25.12
CA MET A 81 -6.89 -12.79 25.23
C MET A 81 -6.82 -12.27 26.66
N SER A 82 -7.40 -13.00 27.63
CA SER A 82 -7.35 -12.62 29.04
C SER A 82 -6.00 -12.92 29.70
N THR A 83 -5.20 -13.84 29.13
CA THR A 83 -3.94 -14.31 29.75
C THR A 83 -2.72 -14.22 28.85
N GLY A 84 -2.88 -14.07 27.54
CA GLY A 84 -1.80 -14.09 26.54
C GLY A 84 -1.18 -15.48 26.35
N VAL A 85 -1.85 -16.53 26.83
CA VAL A 85 -1.34 -17.90 26.78
C VAL A 85 -1.82 -18.56 25.48
N VAL A 86 -0.89 -19.18 24.76
CA VAL A 86 -1.21 -20.08 23.65
C VAL A 86 -1.83 -21.36 24.23
N GLU A 87 -3.10 -21.60 23.93
CA GLU A 87 -3.86 -22.76 24.43
C GLU A 87 -3.87 -23.93 23.43
N GLU A 88 -3.74 -23.66 22.14
CA GLU A 88 -3.68 -24.68 21.08
C GLU A 88 -2.70 -24.25 19.99
N ILE A 89 -1.97 -25.22 19.42
CA ILE A 89 -0.98 -24.95 18.38
C ILE A 89 -0.87 -26.11 17.38
N TYR A 90 -1.14 -25.80 16.11
CA TYR A 90 -0.82 -26.68 15.00
C TYR A 90 0.52 -26.27 14.39
N ASN A 91 1.47 -27.21 14.31
CA ASN A 91 2.78 -27.00 13.71
C ASN A 91 2.81 -27.56 12.30
N HIS A 92 3.12 -26.71 11.31
CA HIS A 92 3.32 -27.16 9.95
C HIS A 92 4.66 -27.87 9.78
N ASN A 93 4.78 -28.67 8.71
CA ASN A 93 6.06 -29.24 8.34
C ASN A 93 7.03 -28.18 7.76
N ASP A 94 8.32 -28.51 7.73
CA ASP A 94 9.40 -27.59 7.33
C ASP A 94 9.35 -27.06 5.89
N SER A 95 8.44 -27.57 5.05
CA SER A 95 8.29 -27.06 3.67
C SER A 95 7.28 -25.93 3.55
N ILE A 96 6.41 -25.77 4.55
CA ILE A 96 5.32 -24.79 4.53
C ILE A 96 5.80 -23.44 5.05
N PHE A 97 5.36 -22.39 4.36
CA PHE A 97 5.38 -21.03 4.82
C PHE A 97 3.92 -20.58 4.86
N ALA A 98 3.32 -20.53 6.06
CA ALA A 98 1.94 -20.11 6.25
C ALA A 98 1.83 -18.57 6.25
N GLU A 99 0.68 -18.08 5.80
CA GLU A 99 0.41 -16.65 5.57
C GLU A 99 -0.95 -16.27 6.21
N GLY A 100 -1.74 -15.42 5.57
CA GLY A 100 -3.00 -14.87 6.07
C GLY A 100 -3.99 -15.93 6.56
N LEU A 101 -4.83 -15.52 7.52
CA LEU A 101 -5.73 -16.40 8.25
C LEU A 101 -7.09 -15.73 8.36
N THR A 102 -8.17 -16.48 8.12
CA THR A 102 -9.52 -16.02 8.45
C THR A 102 -10.36 -17.16 9.02
N ILE A 103 -11.55 -16.83 9.52
CA ILE A 103 -12.52 -17.77 10.07
C ILE A 103 -13.82 -17.70 9.29
N TYR A 104 -14.35 -18.86 8.89
CA TYR A 104 -15.64 -18.95 8.21
C TYR A 104 -16.32 -20.28 8.50
N ASP A 105 -17.60 -20.23 8.90
CA ASP A 105 -18.46 -21.41 9.12
C ASP A 105 -17.79 -22.48 10.00
N GLY A 106 -17.26 -22.06 11.16
CA GLY A 106 -16.59 -22.94 12.13
C GLY A 106 -15.25 -23.51 11.65
N LYS A 107 -14.64 -22.93 10.61
CA LYS A 107 -13.36 -23.37 10.05
C LYS A 107 -12.36 -22.22 10.03
N LEU A 108 -11.09 -22.55 10.23
CA LEU A 108 -9.96 -21.63 10.04
C LEU A 108 -9.36 -21.89 8.66
N ILE A 109 -9.22 -20.85 7.84
CA ILE A 109 -8.65 -20.92 6.50
C ILE A 109 -7.32 -20.18 6.52
N GLN A 110 -6.23 -20.90 6.25
CA GLN A 110 -4.88 -20.38 6.33
C GLN A 110 -4.17 -20.48 4.98
N LEU A 111 -3.70 -19.35 4.46
CA LEU A 111 -2.96 -19.29 3.20
C LEU A 111 -1.54 -19.82 3.35
N THR A 112 -0.90 -20.03 2.20
CA THR A 112 0.53 -20.23 2.08
C THR A 112 1.15 -19.23 1.12
N TYR A 113 2.44 -18.93 1.29
CA TYR A 113 3.11 -17.92 0.49
C TYR A 113 3.13 -18.27 -1.01
N VAL A 114 3.90 -19.28 -1.40
CA VAL A 114 4.09 -19.67 -2.82
C VAL A 114 3.59 -21.08 -3.13
N SER A 115 3.08 -21.80 -2.13
CA SER A 115 2.69 -23.21 -2.30
C SER A 115 1.34 -23.39 -2.98
N ASN A 116 0.60 -22.29 -3.25
CA ASN A 116 -0.67 -22.31 -3.98
C ASN A 116 -1.78 -23.13 -3.29
N VAL A 117 -1.71 -23.23 -1.95
CA VAL A 117 -2.64 -24.01 -1.12
C VAL A 117 -3.17 -23.14 0.02
N ALA A 118 -4.49 -23.22 0.27
CA ALA A 118 -5.10 -22.76 1.51
C ALA A 118 -5.52 -24.00 2.32
N PHE A 119 -5.04 -24.09 3.56
CA PHE A 119 -5.43 -25.14 4.49
C PHE A 119 -6.73 -24.77 5.19
N VAL A 120 -7.62 -25.76 5.38
CA VAL A 120 -8.89 -25.57 6.10
C VAL A 120 -8.87 -26.47 7.33
N PHE A 121 -8.90 -25.85 8.51
CA PHE A 121 -8.88 -26.52 9.79
C PHE A 121 -10.24 -26.41 10.49
N ASP A 122 -10.58 -27.44 11.27
CA ASP A 122 -11.65 -27.33 12.26
C ASP A 122 -11.26 -26.30 13.33
N LEU A 123 -12.17 -25.38 13.66
CA LEU A 123 -11.90 -24.32 14.64
C LEU A 123 -11.59 -24.86 16.04
N GLU A 124 -12.25 -25.95 16.45
CA GLU A 124 -12.15 -26.46 17.82
C GLU A 124 -10.99 -27.44 17.99
N SER A 125 -10.83 -28.38 17.06
CA SER A 125 -9.82 -29.44 17.15
C SER A 125 -8.51 -29.12 16.46
N PHE A 126 -8.47 -28.10 15.60
CA PHE A 126 -7.34 -27.79 14.71
C PHE A 126 -6.98 -28.96 13.77
N ASP A 127 -7.90 -29.91 13.56
CA ASP A 127 -7.73 -30.96 12.57
C ASP A 127 -7.81 -30.37 11.17
N LEU A 128 -6.84 -30.72 10.32
CA LEU A 128 -6.90 -30.38 8.90
C LEU A 128 -8.05 -31.15 8.23
N ILE A 129 -9.09 -30.42 7.82
CA ILE A 129 -10.28 -30.97 7.18
C ILE A 129 -10.03 -31.17 5.68
N GLU A 130 -9.54 -30.13 5.02
CA GLU A 130 -9.34 -30.12 3.57
C GLU A 130 -8.36 -29.03 3.13
N THR A 131 -8.16 -28.92 1.82
CA THR A 131 -7.30 -27.91 1.21
C THR A 131 -7.94 -27.36 -0.06
N TYR A 132 -7.87 -26.05 -0.23
CA TYR A 132 -8.14 -25.41 -1.51
C TYR A 132 -6.85 -25.13 -2.26
N ASN A 133 -6.94 -25.07 -3.60
CA ASN A 133 -5.83 -24.65 -4.45
C ASN A 133 -6.12 -23.27 -5.03
N TYR A 134 -5.09 -22.44 -5.17
CA TYR A 134 -5.19 -21.15 -5.85
C TYR A 134 -3.92 -20.81 -6.61
N SER A 135 -4.01 -19.97 -7.63
CA SER A 135 -2.83 -19.49 -8.37
C SER A 135 -2.26 -18.21 -7.77
N GLY A 136 -0.93 -18.07 -7.81
CA GLY A 136 -0.22 -16.87 -7.35
C GLY A 136 0.13 -16.90 -5.87
N GLU A 137 0.77 -15.85 -5.38
CA GLU A 137 1.12 -15.76 -3.96
C GLU A 137 -0.12 -15.52 -3.09
N GLY A 138 -0.05 -15.94 -1.82
CA GLY A 138 -1.04 -15.59 -0.79
C GLY A 138 -0.39 -14.84 0.37
N TRP A 139 -0.95 -13.69 0.73
CA TRP A 139 -0.40 -12.81 1.77
C TRP A 139 -1.41 -12.64 2.90
N GLY A 140 -2.40 -11.76 2.79
CA GLY A 140 -3.48 -11.61 3.77
C GLY A 140 -4.79 -12.24 3.32
N LEU A 141 -5.66 -12.57 4.29
CA LEU A 141 -6.97 -13.16 4.05
C LEU A 141 -7.96 -12.65 5.10
N CYS A 142 -9.10 -12.10 4.67
CA CYS A 142 -10.24 -11.87 5.53
C CYS A 142 -11.53 -12.33 4.85
N VAL A 143 -12.65 -12.29 5.56
CA VAL A 143 -13.94 -12.77 5.07
C VAL A 143 -14.98 -11.65 5.06
N MET A 144 -15.71 -11.57 3.96
CA MET A 144 -16.94 -10.79 3.82
C MET A 144 -18.14 -11.75 3.74
N PRO A 145 -19.39 -11.26 3.90
CA PRO A 145 -20.56 -12.14 3.91
C PRO A 145 -20.73 -13.04 2.68
N GLU A 146 -20.19 -12.65 1.51
CA GLU A 146 -20.38 -13.36 0.24
C GLU A 146 -19.09 -13.98 -0.35
N PHE A 147 -17.92 -13.60 0.15
CA PHE A 147 -16.62 -14.03 -0.42
C PHE A 147 -15.48 -13.82 0.56
N PHE A 148 -14.38 -14.55 0.36
CA PHE A 148 -13.10 -14.22 0.96
C PHE A 148 -12.43 -13.08 0.19
N VAL A 149 -11.70 -12.23 0.89
CA VAL A 149 -10.83 -11.19 0.31
C VAL A 149 -9.38 -11.60 0.57
N MET A 150 -8.59 -11.70 -0.50
CA MET A 150 -7.20 -12.16 -0.43
C MET A 150 -6.26 -11.16 -1.10
N SER A 151 -5.18 -10.79 -0.39
CA SER A 151 -4.07 -10.02 -0.95
C SER A 151 -2.92 -10.94 -1.36
N ASN A 152 -2.00 -10.39 -2.15
CA ASN A 152 -0.83 -11.12 -2.65
C ASN A 152 0.41 -10.21 -2.81
N GLY A 153 0.47 -9.10 -2.07
CA GLY A 153 1.55 -8.12 -2.16
C GLY A 153 1.48 -7.21 -3.40
N SER A 154 0.57 -7.43 -4.34
CA SER A 154 0.28 -6.47 -5.42
C SER A 154 -0.76 -5.42 -4.99
N SER A 155 -1.19 -4.57 -5.92
CA SER A 155 -2.28 -3.61 -5.71
C SER A 155 -3.66 -4.18 -6.02
N GLN A 156 -3.83 -5.49 -5.91
CA GLN A 156 -5.07 -6.19 -6.23
C GLN A 156 -5.53 -7.01 -5.03
N LEU A 157 -6.82 -6.92 -4.73
CA LEU A 157 -7.52 -7.81 -3.81
C LEU A 157 -8.35 -8.79 -4.64
N SER A 158 -8.12 -10.09 -4.44
CA SER A 158 -8.91 -11.15 -5.08
C SER A 158 -10.12 -11.48 -4.23
N LEU A 159 -11.31 -11.47 -4.83
CA LEU A 159 -12.52 -11.99 -4.20
C LEU A 159 -12.66 -13.46 -4.56
N ARG A 160 -12.81 -14.33 -3.55
CA ARG A 160 -12.85 -15.78 -3.72
C ARG A 160 -14.12 -16.37 -3.15
N ASP A 161 -14.62 -17.38 -3.84
CA ASP A 161 -15.82 -18.11 -3.46
C ASP A 161 -15.67 -18.81 -2.10
N LEU A 162 -16.71 -18.74 -1.27
CA LEU A 162 -16.69 -19.24 0.10
C LEU A 162 -16.66 -20.78 0.18
N GLU A 163 -17.14 -21.48 -0.85
CA GLU A 163 -17.21 -22.94 -0.88
C GLU A 163 -16.05 -23.57 -1.66
N THR A 164 -15.61 -22.92 -2.73
CA THR A 164 -14.65 -23.49 -3.69
C THR A 164 -13.29 -22.79 -3.69
N PHE A 165 -13.21 -21.59 -3.10
CA PHE A 165 -12.04 -20.71 -3.12
C PHE A 165 -11.62 -20.23 -4.53
N GLU A 166 -12.46 -20.49 -5.54
CA GLU A 166 -12.24 -20.04 -6.90
C GLU A 166 -12.30 -18.51 -6.98
N LEU A 167 -11.51 -17.94 -7.90
CA LEU A 167 -11.50 -16.51 -8.13
C LEU A 167 -12.84 -16.05 -8.72
N ILE A 168 -13.54 -15.17 -8.01
CA ILE A 168 -14.79 -14.54 -8.47
C ILE A 168 -14.45 -13.24 -9.21
N ASN A 169 -13.67 -12.37 -8.58
CA ASN A 169 -13.38 -11.03 -9.09
C ASN A 169 -12.05 -10.51 -8.53
N VAL A 170 -11.57 -9.40 -9.09
CA VAL A 170 -10.40 -8.67 -8.61
C VAL A 170 -10.74 -7.20 -8.46
N ILE A 171 -10.42 -6.63 -7.31
CA ILE A 171 -10.51 -5.19 -7.01
C ILE A 171 -9.12 -4.58 -7.11
N ASN A 172 -8.98 -3.50 -7.90
CA ASN A 172 -7.74 -2.74 -7.98
C ASN A 172 -7.74 -1.67 -6.90
N VAL A 173 -6.74 -1.71 -6.03
CA VAL A 173 -6.62 -0.77 -4.92
C VAL A 173 -5.83 0.45 -5.34
N THR A 174 -6.38 1.65 -5.08
CA THR A 174 -5.68 2.92 -5.32
C THR A 174 -5.67 3.82 -4.10
N LYS A 175 -4.55 4.54 -3.91
CA LYS A 175 -4.40 5.61 -2.94
C LYS A 175 -4.12 6.90 -3.71
N ASN A 176 -5.00 7.91 -3.57
CA ASN A 176 -4.93 9.15 -4.36
C ASN A 176 -4.85 8.90 -5.89
N GLY A 177 -5.60 7.92 -6.39
CA GLY A 177 -5.66 7.56 -7.81
C GLY A 177 -4.44 6.79 -8.36
N ALA A 178 -3.44 6.48 -7.53
CA ALA A 178 -2.30 5.64 -7.90
C ALA A 178 -2.45 4.23 -7.31
N PRO A 179 -2.07 3.16 -8.04
CA PRO A 179 -2.09 1.80 -7.50
C PRO A 179 -1.24 1.68 -6.22
N LEU A 180 -1.83 1.13 -5.14
CA LEU A 180 -1.13 0.89 -3.88
C LEU A 180 -0.68 -0.57 -3.81
N ILE A 181 0.62 -0.82 -3.95
CA ILE A 181 1.20 -2.17 -3.86
C ILE A 181 1.56 -2.54 -2.41
N TYR A 182 2.00 -3.78 -2.20
CA TYR A 182 2.42 -4.34 -0.91
C TYR A 182 1.30 -4.47 0.12
N LEU A 183 0.06 -4.64 -0.34
CA LEU A 183 -1.05 -5.05 0.53
C LEU A 183 -0.74 -6.42 1.14
N ASN A 184 -0.70 -6.48 2.46
CA ASN A 184 -0.30 -7.65 3.21
C ASN A 184 -1.47 -8.20 4.02
N GLU A 185 -1.31 -8.39 5.32
CA GLU A 185 -2.36 -8.83 6.24
C GLU A 185 -3.63 -7.97 6.12
N LEU A 186 -4.80 -8.61 6.26
CA LEU A 186 -6.11 -8.03 5.99
C LEU A 186 -7.06 -8.29 7.15
N GLU A 187 -7.88 -7.29 7.49
CA GLU A 187 -9.05 -7.46 8.33
C GLU A 187 -10.29 -6.82 7.68
N CYS A 188 -11.40 -7.55 7.68
CA CYS A 188 -12.64 -7.15 7.00
C CYS A 188 -13.65 -6.62 8.04
N VAL A 189 -14.08 -5.36 7.91
CA VAL A 189 -15.08 -4.75 8.80
C VAL A 189 -16.13 -4.03 7.97
N GLU A 190 -17.37 -4.53 8.01
CA GLU A 190 -18.47 -4.06 7.15
C GLU A 190 -18.11 -4.11 5.65
N ASN A 191 -18.03 -2.97 4.97
CA ASN A 191 -17.62 -2.86 3.56
C ASN A 191 -16.13 -2.52 3.37
N PHE A 192 -15.40 -2.41 4.48
CA PHE A 192 -14.02 -1.93 4.47
C PHE A 192 -13.04 -3.06 4.70
N VAL A 193 -11.90 -2.95 4.01
CA VAL A 193 -10.75 -3.83 4.22
C VAL A 193 -9.63 -3.00 4.81
N TYR A 194 -9.25 -3.33 6.03
CA TYR A 194 -8.03 -2.83 6.66
C TYR A 194 -6.88 -3.66 6.12
N SER A 195 -5.80 -3.02 5.71
CA SER A 195 -4.63 -3.73 5.21
C SER A 195 -3.34 -3.11 5.72
N ASN A 196 -2.45 -3.94 6.25
CA ASN A 196 -1.06 -3.54 6.41
C ASN A 196 -0.42 -3.31 5.03
N VAL A 197 0.38 -2.24 4.91
CA VAL A 197 1.25 -2.04 3.74
C VAL A 197 2.66 -2.52 4.12
N TRP A 198 3.12 -3.60 3.51
CA TRP A 198 4.39 -4.22 3.89
C TRP A 198 5.58 -3.27 3.71
N LEU A 199 6.52 -3.31 4.66
CA LEU A 199 7.69 -2.43 4.78
C LEU A 199 7.38 -0.97 5.17
N THR A 200 6.16 -0.69 5.63
CA THR A 200 5.79 0.59 6.24
C THR A 200 5.09 0.35 7.58
N ASP A 201 4.96 1.42 8.37
CA ASP A 201 4.13 1.45 9.57
C ASP A 201 2.72 1.96 9.26
N GLU A 202 2.20 1.65 8.06
CA GLU A 202 0.90 2.13 7.60
C GLU A 202 -0.14 1.01 7.57
N ILE A 203 -1.34 1.33 8.09
CA ILE A 203 -2.56 0.57 7.84
C ILE A 203 -3.47 1.43 6.95
N VAL A 204 -3.95 0.89 5.84
CA VAL A 204 -4.93 1.55 4.97
C VAL A 204 -6.31 0.97 5.15
N VAL A 205 -7.33 1.82 5.06
CA VAL A 205 -8.74 1.42 5.00
C VAL A 205 -9.19 1.56 3.56
N ILE A 206 -9.62 0.45 2.97
CA ILE A 206 -9.99 0.33 1.56
C ILE A 206 -11.51 0.14 1.49
N ASP A 207 -12.21 1.03 0.78
CA ASP A 207 -13.61 0.80 0.41
C ASP A 207 -13.66 -0.24 -0.70
N LEU A 208 -14.35 -1.36 -0.45
CA LEU A 208 -14.29 -2.50 -1.37
C LEU A 208 -15.08 -2.27 -2.66
N ASP A 209 -16.13 -1.43 -2.62
CA ASP A 209 -16.94 -1.10 -3.80
C ASP A 209 -16.15 -0.32 -4.86
N SER A 210 -15.35 0.64 -4.42
CA SER A 210 -14.56 1.50 -5.31
C SER A 210 -13.11 1.03 -5.49
N GLY A 211 -12.55 0.31 -4.52
CA GLY A 211 -11.12 0.01 -4.43
C GLY A 211 -10.27 1.22 -4.00
N ASN A 212 -10.88 2.32 -3.56
CA ASN A 212 -10.14 3.49 -3.11
C ASN A 212 -9.80 3.38 -1.62
N VAL A 213 -8.59 3.80 -1.28
CA VAL A 213 -8.21 4.04 0.12
C VAL A 213 -8.99 5.24 0.62
N THR A 214 -9.76 5.06 1.70
CA THR A 214 -10.54 6.12 2.37
C THR A 214 -9.79 6.69 3.57
N SER A 215 -8.97 5.88 4.23
CA SER A 215 -8.17 6.31 5.38
C SER A 215 -6.76 5.72 5.36
N SER A 216 -5.81 6.47 5.91
CA SER A 216 -4.40 6.13 6.06
C SER A 216 -4.04 6.30 7.54
N ILE A 217 -3.78 5.19 8.22
CA ILE A 217 -3.53 5.13 9.66
C ILE A 217 -2.03 4.99 9.87
N ASN A 218 -1.43 5.94 10.59
CA ASN A 218 -0.03 5.88 10.99
C ASN A 218 0.12 5.08 12.28
N ALA A 219 0.79 3.93 12.19
CA ALA A 219 1.12 3.03 13.29
C ALA A 219 2.62 3.07 13.65
N SER A 220 3.35 4.13 13.29
CA SER A 220 4.74 4.32 13.68
C SER A 220 4.89 4.59 15.17
N GLY A 221 5.97 4.12 15.79
CA GLY A 221 6.31 4.47 17.17
C GLY A 221 5.53 3.73 18.25
N LEU A 222 4.86 2.62 17.90
CA LEU A 222 4.19 1.74 18.87
C LEU A 222 5.17 0.96 19.75
N LEU A 223 6.40 0.77 19.26
CA LEU A 223 7.46 0.10 20.00
C LEU A 223 8.47 1.13 20.54
N THR A 224 9.06 0.82 21.70
CA THR A 224 10.26 1.54 22.14
C THR A 224 11.46 1.13 21.28
N PHE A 225 12.49 1.97 21.23
CA PHE A 225 13.73 1.69 20.49
C PHE A 225 14.33 0.29 20.79
N SER A 226 14.32 -0.13 22.06
CA SER A 226 14.86 -1.46 22.44
C SER A 226 13.98 -2.63 22.00
N GLU A 227 12.68 -2.41 21.86
CA GLU A 227 11.73 -3.41 21.36
C GLU A 227 11.84 -3.53 19.84
N GLU A 228 11.98 -2.40 19.13
CA GLU A 228 12.23 -2.35 17.68
C GLU A 228 13.51 -3.11 17.28
N GLU A 229 14.58 -3.04 18.09
CA GLU A 229 15.83 -3.77 17.81
C GLU A 229 15.65 -5.30 17.69
N ASN A 230 14.62 -5.86 18.32
CA ASN A 230 14.33 -7.28 18.31
C ASN A 230 13.08 -7.66 17.49
N ALA A 231 12.36 -6.65 17.02
CA ALA A 231 11.19 -6.79 16.17
C ALA A 231 11.57 -6.77 14.68
N ASP A 232 10.62 -7.17 13.84
CA ASP A 232 10.61 -6.88 12.42
C ASP A 232 9.42 -5.93 12.15
N VAL A 233 8.81 -5.96 10.97
CA VAL A 233 7.77 -4.99 10.58
C VAL A 233 6.39 -5.23 11.21
N LEU A 234 5.59 -4.15 11.28
CA LEU A 234 4.14 -4.17 11.53
C LEU A 234 3.44 -5.16 10.58
N ASN A 235 2.63 -6.07 11.13
CA ASN A 235 1.82 -7.04 10.38
C ASN A 235 0.87 -7.81 11.32
N GLY A 236 -0.44 -7.74 11.06
CA GLY A 236 -1.47 -8.37 11.88
C GLY A 236 -2.45 -7.34 12.43
N ILE A 237 -3.70 -7.41 11.97
CA ILE A 237 -4.82 -6.57 12.36
C ILE A 237 -5.97 -7.51 12.71
N ALA A 238 -6.64 -7.27 13.83
CA ALA A 238 -7.84 -8.02 14.20
C ALA A 238 -8.88 -7.08 14.79
N PHE A 239 -10.15 -7.34 14.49
CA PHE A 239 -11.28 -6.59 14.99
C PHE A 239 -12.13 -7.48 15.90
N ASP A 240 -12.34 -7.05 17.15
CA ASP A 240 -13.30 -7.71 18.04
C ASP A 240 -14.69 -7.10 17.82
N ALA A 241 -15.56 -7.84 17.15
CA ALA A 241 -16.94 -7.42 16.92
C ALA A 241 -17.75 -7.22 18.22
N ASN A 242 -17.34 -7.82 19.35
CA ASN A 242 -18.06 -7.68 20.62
C ASN A 242 -17.78 -6.35 21.31
N SER A 243 -16.53 -5.90 21.32
CA SER A 243 -16.12 -4.63 21.92
C SER A 243 -16.00 -3.48 20.92
N SER A 244 -16.01 -3.78 19.62
CA SER A 244 -15.73 -2.84 18.52
C SER A 244 -14.33 -2.22 18.61
N GLU A 245 -13.36 -3.02 19.02
CA GLU A 245 -11.97 -2.61 19.22
C GLU A 245 -11.06 -3.29 18.20
N PHE A 246 -9.98 -2.58 17.82
CA PHE A 246 -8.93 -3.14 16.98
C PHE A 246 -7.75 -3.60 17.83
N TRP A 247 -7.09 -4.62 17.33
CA TRP A 247 -5.84 -5.13 17.84
C TRP A 247 -4.81 -5.18 16.72
N VAL A 248 -3.60 -4.71 17.00
CA VAL A 248 -2.50 -4.69 16.03
C VAL A 248 -1.24 -5.28 16.64
N THR A 249 -0.41 -5.88 15.80
CA THR A 249 0.91 -6.40 16.20
C THR A 249 1.87 -6.38 15.02
N GLY A 250 3.00 -7.06 15.16
CA GLY A 250 3.94 -7.27 14.08
C GLY A 250 4.80 -8.49 14.27
N LYS A 251 5.66 -8.68 13.28
CA LYS A 251 6.56 -9.83 13.18
C LYS A 251 7.62 -9.73 14.28
N TYR A 252 7.68 -10.71 15.16
CA TYR A 252 8.53 -10.72 16.36
C TYR A 252 8.25 -9.60 17.37
N TRP A 253 7.07 -8.96 17.30
CA TRP A 253 6.72 -7.92 18.27
C TRP A 253 6.50 -8.50 19.67
N PRO A 254 6.82 -7.77 20.74
CA PRO A 254 6.61 -8.23 22.11
C PRO A 254 5.16 -8.14 22.59
N TYR A 255 4.29 -7.42 21.87
CA TYR A 255 2.89 -7.24 22.26
C TYR A 255 1.93 -7.31 21.08
N PHE A 256 0.69 -7.70 21.39
CA PHE A 256 -0.50 -7.25 20.68
C PHE A 256 -0.97 -5.97 21.38
N PHE A 257 -1.26 -4.92 20.63
CA PHE A 257 -1.79 -3.67 21.16
C PHE A 257 -3.27 -3.57 20.86
N GLN A 258 -4.07 -3.33 21.88
CA GLN A 258 -5.44 -2.87 21.72
C GLN A 258 -5.40 -1.39 21.36
N VAL A 259 -6.08 -0.99 20.29
CA VAL A 259 -5.95 0.34 19.72
C VAL A 259 -7.27 0.96 19.28
N THR A 260 -7.27 2.28 19.29
CA THR A 260 -8.23 3.14 18.59
C THR A 260 -7.52 3.90 17.47
N PHE A 261 -8.29 4.36 16.48
CA PHE A 261 -7.77 5.18 15.38
C PHE A 261 -8.38 6.58 15.48
N GLU A 262 -7.55 7.57 15.76
CA GLU A 262 -7.99 8.94 16.01
C GLU A 262 -7.46 9.89 14.93
N GLU A 263 -8.18 10.99 14.69
CA GLU A 263 -7.68 12.03 13.80
C GLU A 263 -6.42 12.64 14.40
N LYS A 264 -5.43 12.89 13.54
CA LYS A 264 -4.25 13.64 13.95
C LYS A 264 -4.70 15.02 14.41
N ASP A 265 -4.53 15.32 15.70
CA ASP A 265 -4.65 16.68 16.21
C ASP A 265 -3.60 17.54 15.50
N GLU A 266 -4.01 18.25 14.45
CA GLU A 266 -3.26 19.41 14.00
C GLU A 266 -3.25 20.37 15.19
N LEU A 267 -2.12 20.49 15.87
CA LEU A 267 -1.87 21.59 16.80
C LEU A 267 -2.01 22.89 16.01
N ILE A 268 -3.24 23.40 15.93
CA ILE A 268 -3.53 24.79 15.58
C ILE A 268 -2.87 25.58 16.71
N ASN A 269 -1.68 26.11 16.43
CA ASN A 269 -1.08 27.15 17.25
C ASN A 269 -2.06 28.34 17.25
N GLU A 270 -2.97 28.36 18.23
CA GLU A 270 -3.77 29.52 18.57
C GLU A 270 -2.83 30.63 19.04
N ASN A 271 -2.35 31.45 18.11
CA ASN A 271 -1.82 32.78 18.41
C ASN A 271 -2.97 33.70 18.83
N ASN A 272 -3.55 33.45 20.00
CA ASN A 272 -4.34 34.41 20.75
C ASN A 272 -3.43 35.06 21.82
N ASN A 273 -2.73 36.13 21.44
CA ASN A 273 -2.32 37.16 22.39
C ASN A 273 -2.24 38.53 21.71
N ASP A 274 -3.27 39.32 22.01
CA ASP A 274 -3.47 40.69 21.59
C ASP A 274 -2.56 41.64 22.43
N LYS A 275 -1.78 42.49 21.74
CA LYS A 275 -1.19 43.78 22.18
C LYS A 275 -0.20 43.81 23.37
N ASN A 276 1.10 44.03 23.08
CA ASN A 276 1.78 45.33 23.31
C ASN A 276 3.26 45.37 22.88
N LEU A 277 3.56 46.38 22.05
CA LEU A 277 4.79 47.17 21.84
C LEU A 277 6.16 46.55 21.46
N SER A 278 6.54 46.93 20.23
CA SER A 278 7.80 47.60 19.79
C SER A 278 9.04 46.78 19.44
N ASN A 279 9.45 46.96 18.17
CA ASN A 279 10.79 46.81 17.55
C ASN A 279 11.46 45.44 17.72
N SER A 280 11.95 44.74 16.68
CA SER A 280 12.69 45.17 15.50
C SER A 280 12.84 43.99 14.53
N GLU A 281 13.20 44.32 13.30
CA GLU A 281 13.91 43.48 12.31
C GLU A 281 13.10 42.41 11.55
N ASN A 282 13.00 42.67 10.24
CA ASN A 282 12.51 41.78 9.21
C ASN A 282 13.54 40.70 8.95
N ASP A 283 13.18 39.44 9.14
CA ASP A 283 13.82 38.31 8.46
C ASP A 283 12.72 37.57 7.68
N GLU A 284 12.83 37.61 6.35
CA GLU A 284 12.04 36.81 5.42
C GLU A 284 12.45 35.34 5.59
N ILE A 285 11.58 34.54 6.21
CA ILE A 285 11.69 33.08 6.18
C ILE A 285 11.14 32.64 4.83
N ILE A 286 12.05 32.36 3.89
CA ILE A 286 11.74 31.71 2.62
C ILE A 286 11.52 30.23 2.91
N ASP A 287 10.33 29.74 2.58
CA ASP A 287 9.98 28.31 2.65
C ASP A 287 10.92 27.50 1.73
N GLU A 288 11.83 26.74 2.32
CA GLU A 288 12.88 25.98 1.61
C GLU A 288 12.28 24.95 0.63
N ASN A 289 11.05 24.49 0.85
CA ASN A 289 10.36 23.53 -0.02
C ASN A 289 9.93 24.16 -1.36
N LEU A 290 9.59 25.45 -1.39
CA LEU A 290 9.25 26.17 -2.61
C LEU A 290 10.50 26.42 -3.48
N VAL A 291 11.65 26.67 -2.86
CA VAL A 291 12.92 26.91 -3.56
C VAL A 291 13.48 25.61 -4.17
N GLU A 292 13.26 24.46 -3.52
CA GLU A 292 13.75 23.17 -4.00
C GLU A 292 12.96 22.68 -5.23
N SER A 293 11.64 22.91 -5.25
CA SER A 293 10.77 22.70 -6.41
C SER A 293 11.23 23.51 -7.63
N ASP A 294 11.51 24.80 -7.45
CA ASP A 294 11.94 25.67 -8.55
C ASP A 294 13.32 25.30 -9.09
N LYS A 295 14.24 24.82 -8.23
CA LYS A 295 15.54 24.30 -8.68
C LYS A 295 15.39 23.02 -9.49
N PHE A 296 14.49 22.12 -9.12
CA PHE A 296 14.24 20.88 -9.86
C PHE A 296 13.65 21.16 -11.24
N VAL A 297 12.64 22.03 -11.34
CA VAL A 297 12.02 22.43 -12.60
C VAL A 297 13.01 23.13 -13.52
N ASN A 298 13.82 24.05 -12.98
CA ASN A 298 14.85 24.73 -13.77
C ASN A 298 15.92 23.76 -14.28
N SER A 299 16.35 22.79 -13.46
CA SER A 299 17.31 21.75 -13.86
C SER A 299 16.76 20.89 -15.02
N LEU A 300 15.48 20.53 -14.97
CA LEU A 300 14.81 19.78 -16.04
C LEU A 300 14.72 20.57 -17.35
N ILE A 301 14.44 21.87 -17.27
CA ILE A 301 14.42 22.77 -18.43
C ILE A 301 15.81 22.88 -19.08
N PHE A 302 16.87 23.00 -18.28
CA PHE A 302 18.25 23.03 -18.79
C PHE A 302 18.64 21.72 -19.49
N LEU A 303 18.22 20.57 -18.94
CA LEU A 303 18.47 19.26 -19.53
C LEU A 303 17.78 19.11 -20.89
N LEU A 304 16.49 19.51 -20.98
CA LEU A 304 15.72 19.48 -22.23
C LEU A 304 16.32 20.40 -23.29
N MET A 305 16.78 21.60 -22.90
CA MET A 305 17.48 22.50 -23.80
C MET A 305 18.82 21.93 -24.30
N ALA A 306 19.59 21.28 -23.42
CA ALA A 306 20.84 20.63 -23.81
C ALA A 306 20.59 19.49 -24.82
N CYS A 307 19.57 18.66 -24.59
CA CYS A 307 19.15 17.62 -25.54
C CYS A 307 18.74 18.20 -26.89
N LEU A 308 18.00 19.32 -26.90
CA LEU A 308 17.60 20.00 -28.13
C LEU A 308 18.82 20.51 -28.92
N ILE A 309 19.80 21.11 -28.22
CA ILE A 309 21.03 21.61 -28.84
C ILE A 309 21.85 20.46 -29.43
N ILE A 310 22.01 19.35 -28.69
CA ILE A 310 22.71 18.16 -29.17
C ILE A 310 22.03 17.60 -30.42
N TRP A 311 20.70 17.52 -30.42
CA TRP A 311 19.93 17.06 -31.58
C TRP A 311 20.09 17.96 -32.80
N VAL A 312 20.08 19.30 -32.62
CA VAL A 312 20.34 20.26 -33.70
C VAL A 312 21.76 20.13 -34.24
N PHE A 313 22.75 19.88 -33.39
CA PHE A 313 24.13 19.63 -33.81
C PHE A 313 24.26 18.30 -34.59
N ASP A 314 23.60 17.22 -34.16
CA ASP A 314 23.59 15.94 -34.87
C ASP A 314 22.99 16.09 -36.29
N LEU A 315 21.87 16.81 -36.41
CA LEU A 315 21.26 17.12 -37.72
C LEU A 315 22.23 17.90 -38.63
N LYS A 316 22.99 18.85 -38.07
CA LYS A 316 23.96 19.66 -38.81
C LYS A 316 25.20 18.86 -39.23
N LEU A 317 25.61 17.87 -38.44
CA LEU A 317 26.72 16.97 -38.77
C LEU A 317 26.31 15.96 -39.85
N ARG A 318 25.11 15.38 -39.76
CA ARG A 318 24.55 14.52 -40.82
C ARG A 318 24.44 15.25 -42.15
N GLY A 319 24.00 16.51 -42.15
CA GLY A 319 23.93 17.36 -43.34
C GLY A 319 25.28 17.78 -43.95
N LYS A 320 26.40 17.63 -43.22
CA LYS A 320 27.76 17.84 -43.75
C LYS A 320 28.36 16.55 -44.33
N SER A 321 28.10 15.41 -43.71
CA SER A 321 28.54 14.09 -44.17
C SER A 321 28.02 13.76 -45.59
N GLU A 322 26.76 14.08 -45.89
CA GLU A 322 26.18 13.88 -47.23
C GLU A 322 26.79 14.79 -48.31
N LYS A 323 27.36 15.96 -47.94
CA LYS A 323 28.00 16.87 -48.91
C LYS A 323 29.42 16.47 -49.26
N THR A 324 30.13 15.77 -48.38
CA THR A 324 31.51 15.31 -48.62
C THR A 324 31.55 14.08 -49.53
N GLN A 325 30.52 13.22 -49.51
CA GLN A 325 30.46 12.04 -50.40
C GLN A 325 30.03 12.35 -51.85
N VAL A 326 29.47 13.52 -52.13
CA VAL A 326 29.05 13.91 -53.50
C VAL A 326 30.20 14.57 -54.29
N GLN A 327 31.29 15.01 -53.65
CA GLN A 327 32.42 15.66 -54.32
C GLN A 327 33.57 14.72 -54.76
N GLU A 328 33.58 13.46 -54.31
CA GLU A 328 34.62 12.46 -54.71
C GLU A 328 34.19 11.57 -55.90
N HIS A 329 33.04 11.79 -56.52
CA HIS A 329 32.56 10.98 -57.65
C HIS A 329 32.18 11.76 -58.92
N SER A 330 32.71 12.97 -59.10
CA SER A 330 32.54 13.75 -60.34
C SER A 330 33.81 14.48 -60.78
N GLY A 331 34.92 13.74 -60.88
CA GLY A 331 36.13 14.16 -61.57
C GLY A 331 36.50 13.13 -62.63
N GLU A 332 35.99 13.31 -63.85
CA GLU A 332 36.69 12.97 -65.10
C GLU A 332 37.42 14.23 -65.59
#